data_AF-X1FZ46-F1
#
_entry.id   AF-X1FZ46-F1
#
_cell.length_a   1.000
_cell.length_b   1.000
_cell.length_c   1.000
_cell.angle_alpha   90.00
_cell.angle_beta   90.00
_cell.angle_gamma   90.00
#
_symmetry.space_group_name_H-M   'P 1'
#
loop_
_entity.id
_entity.type
_entity.pdbx_description
1 polymer ?
#
loop_
_entity_poly.entity_id
_entity_poly.type
_entity_poly.pdbx_seq_one_letter_code
_entity_poly.pdbx_strand_id
1 'polypeptide(L)'
;MMLIVGTIPIRDMPLTIGKAAAEGDFLIVDGRRIPCIQGTGAMIGAALATTDYLKLEAPCALLAGDIGQGKGSRDIYEYLIEKVA
;
A
#
# COMPACT_ATOMS: atom_id res chain seq x y z
N MET A 1 3.06 8.27 -12.75
CA MET A 1 3.24 7.13 -11.83
C MET A 1 2.98 7.61 -10.42
N MET A 2 2.00 7.02 -9.72
CA MET A 2 1.61 7.39 -8.36
C MET A 2 2.05 6.29 -7.40
N LEU A 3 2.77 6.67 -6.35
CA LEU A 3 3.19 5.77 -5.27
C LEU A 3 2.44 6.16 -3.98
N ILE A 4 1.71 5.21 -3.41
CA ILE A 4 1.06 5.37 -2.11
C ILE A 4 1.88 4.60 -1.09
N VAL A 5 2.25 5.27 -0.01
CA VAL A 5 3.11 4.70 1.02
C VAL A 5 2.38 4.74 2.35
N GLY A 6 2.43 3.64 3.11
CA GLY A 6 1.90 3.67 4.47
C GLY A 6 1.90 2.30 5.13
N THR A 7 1.56 2.30 6.41
CA THR A 7 1.48 1.07 7.19
C THR A 7 0.06 0.51 7.19
N ILE A 8 -0.03 -0.81 7.31
CA ILE A 8 -1.30 -1.54 7.45
C ILE A 8 -1.31 -2.20 8.83
N PRO A 9 -2.44 -2.19 9.57
CA PRO A 9 -2.54 -2.80 10.91
C PRO A 9 -2.58 -4.34 10.87
N ILE A 10 -1.68 -4.95 10.09
CA ILE A 10 -1.44 -6.39 10.03
C ILE A 10 -0.10 -6.65 10.69
N ARG A 11 -0.12 -7.42 11.78
CA ARG A 11 1.10 -7.81 12.48
C ARG A 11 1.98 -8.67 11.57
N ASP A 12 3.29 -8.43 11.62
CA ASP A 12 4.32 -9.19 10.89
C ASP A 12 4.17 -9.20 9.35
N MET A 13 3.33 -8.31 8.79
CA MET A 13 3.31 -8.12 7.33
C MET A 13 4.66 -7.55 6.88
N PRO A 14 5.36 -8.21 5.95
CA PRO A 14 6.66 -7.76 5.49
C PRO A 14 6.52 -6.48 4.67
N LEU A 15 7.63 -5.79 4.46
CA LEU A 15 7.72 -4.73 3.47
C LEU A 15 7.29 -5.28 2.10
N THR A 16 6.29 -4.65 1.50
CA THR A 16 5.58 -5.14 0.32
C THR A 16 5.46 -3.99 -0.68
N ILE A 17 5.87 -4.21 -1.93
CA ILE A 17 5.75 -3.22 -3.00
C ILE A 17 5.10 -3.82 -4.23
N GLY A 18 4.11 -3.15 -4.81
CA GLY A 18 3.48 -3.63 -6.05
C GLY A 18 2.35 -2.75 -6.55
N LYS A 19 1.89 -3.01 -7.78
CA LYS A 19 0.68 -2.38 -8.31
C LYS A 19 -0.53 -2.84 -7.50
N ALA A 20 -1.40 -1.88 -7.14
CA ALA A 20 -2.65 -2.19 -6.48
C ALA A 20 -3.68 -2.70 -7.48
N ALA A 21 -4.41 -3.74 -7.08
CA ALA A 21 -5.60 -4.23 -7.75
C ALA A 21 -6.73 -4.42 -6.73
N ALA A 22 -7.98 -4.46 -7.18
CA ALA A 22 -9.13 -4.77 -6.34
C ALA A 22 -9.58 -6.22 -6.60
N GLU A 23 -9.90 -6.94 -5.53
CA GLU A 23 -10.46 -8.29 -5.58
C GLU A 23 -11.56 -8.42 -4.50
N GLY A 24 -12.81 -8.19 -4.92
CA GLY A 24 -13.94 -8.11 -3.98
C GLY A 24 -13.73 -7.01 -2.94
N ASP A 25 -13.81 -7.37 -1.66
CA ASP A 25 -13.63 -6.44 -0.52
C ASP A 25 -12.17 -6.22 -0.11
N PHE A 26 -11.22 -6.67 -0.95
CA PHE A 26 -9.80 -6.60 -0.65
C PHE A 26 -9.04 -5.86 -1.75
N LEU A 27 -7.94 -5.24 -1.34
CA LEU A 27 -6.89 -4.79 -2.25
C LEU A 27 -5.82 -5.86 -2.35
N ILE A 28 -5.30 -6.07 -3.55
CA ILE A 28 -4.18 -6.97 -3.82
C ILE A 28 -2.96 -6.13 -4.14
N VAL A 29 -1.89 -6.32 -3.37
CA VAL A 29 -0.57 -5.71 -3.62
C VAL A 29 0.47 -6.81 -3.47
N ASP A 30 1.22 -7.09 -4.53
CA ASP A 30 2.24 -8.16 -4.56
C ASP A 30 1.72 -9.51 -4.01
N GLY A 31 0.53 -9.90 -4.49
CA GLY A 31 -0.16 -11.12 -4.08
C GLY A 31 -0.74 -11.11 -2.65
N ARG A 32 -0.62 -10.01 -1.90
CA ARG A 32 -1.15 -9.90 -0.53
C ARG A 32 -2.50 -9.21 -0.50
N ARG A 33 -3.41 -9.79 0.29
CA ARG A 33 -4.74 -9.23 0.55
C ARG A 33 -4.65 -8.19 1.67
N ILE A 34 -5.09 -6.98 1.37
CA ILE A 34 -5.10 -5.84 2.29
C ILE A 34 -6.56 -5.39 2.48
N PRO A 35 -7.02 -5.20 3.72
CA PRO A 35 -8.36 -4.67 3.97
C PRO A 35 -8.51 -3.25 3.38
N CYS A 36 -9.59 -3.01 2.62
CA CYS A 36 -9.86 -1.70 2.00
C CYS A 36 -10.54 -0.68 2.96
N ILE A 37 -10.71 -1.05 4.22
CA ILE A 37 -11.66 -0.40 5.14
C ILE A 37 -11.13 0.89 5.78
N GLN A 38 -9.82 1.04 6.02
CA GLN A 38 -9.30 2.13 6.86
C GLN A 38 -7.91 2.60 6.44
N GLY A 39 -7.60 3.87 6.73
CA GLY A 39 -6.26 4.45 6.60
C GLY A 39 -5.67 4.28 5.20
N THR A 40 -4.47 3.70 5.14
CA THR A 40 -3.74 3.44 3.90
C THR A 40 -4.51 2.54 2.94
N GLY A 41 -5.27 1.55 3.44
CA GLY A 41 -6.10 0.69 2.59
C GLY A 41 -7.21 1.47 1.89
N ALA A 42 -7.93 2.33 2.61
CA ALA A 42 -8.96 3.18 2.03
C ALA A 42 -8.39 4.17 1.00
N MET A 43 -7.20 4.73 1.28
CA MET A 43 -6.50 5.63 0.36
C MET A 43 -6.11 4.94 -0.95
N ILE A 44 -5.58 3.71 -0.89
CA ILE A 44 -5.27 2.92 -2.09
C ILE A 44 -6.54 2.62 -2.88
N GLY A 45 -7.63 2.24 -2.21
CA GLY A 45 -8.91 1.97 -2.87
C GLY A 45 -9.45 3.18 -3.62
N ALA A 46 -9.45 4.35 -2.98
CA ALA A 46 -9.88 5.60 -3.59
C ALA A 46 -9.01 5.98 -4.80
N ALA A 47 -7.68 5.84 -4.65
CA ALA A 47 -6.74 6.10 -5.73
C ALA A 47 -6.93 5.14 -6.91
N LEU A 48 -7.10 3.85 -6.64
CA LEU A 48 -7.32 2.83 -7.66
C LEU A 48 -8.61 3.11 -8.45
N ALA A 49 -9.72 3.39 -7.76
CA ALA A 49 -10.99 3.77 -8.38
C ALA A 49 -10.86 5.04 -9.24
N THR A 50 -10.13 6.04 -8.74
CA THR A 50 -9.88 7.29 -9.47
C THR A 50 -9.05 7.05 -10.73
N THR A 51 -7.96 6.28 -10.63
CA THR A 51 -7.12 5.98 -11.79
C THR A 51 -7.85 5.14 -12.83
N ASP A 52 -8.70 4.19 -12.41
CA ASP A 52 -9.51 3.39 -13.34
C ASP A 52 -10.53 4.24 -14.09
N TYR A 53 -11.21 5.15 -13.38
CA TYR A 53 -12.16 6.09 -14.00
C TYR A 53 -11.47 6.99 -15.02
N LEU A 54 -10.31 7.55 -14.66
CA LEU A 54 -9.55 8.46 -15.52
C LEU A 54 -8.73 7.75 -16.62
N LYS A 55 -8.77 6.41 -16.69
CA LYS A 55 -7.96 5.60 -17.61
C LYS A 55 -6.46 5.87 -17.48
N LEU A 56 -6.02 6.04 -16.24
CA LEU A 56 -4.62 6.17 -15.86
C LEU A 56 -4.07 4.83 -15.38
N GLU A 57 -2.74 4.76 -15.28
CA GLU A 57 -2.07 3.60 -14.68
C GLU A 57 -2.48 3.45 -13.20
N ALA A 58 -2.75 2.20 -12.80
CA ALA A 58 -3.05 1.86 -11.41
C ALA A 58 -1.92 2.32 -10.46
N PRO A 59 -2.26 2.78 -9.25
CA PRO A 59 -1.26 3.19 -8.28
C PRO A 59 -0.36 2.02 -7.85
N CYS A 60 0.92 2.32 -7.63
CA CYS A 60 1.81 1.43 -6.89
C CYS A 60 1.65 1.70 -5.39
N ALA A 61 1.80 0.67 -4.57
CA ALA A 61 1.75 0.76 -3.12
C ALA A 61 3.03 0.20 -2.50
N LEU A 62 3.61 0.92 -1.53
CA LEU A 62 4.69 0.47 -0.65
C LEU A 62 4.16 0.39 0.77
N LEU A 63 4.11 -0.82 1.33
CA LEU A 63 3.40 -1.13 2.56
C LEU A 63 4.25 -1.93 3.53
N ALA A 64 4.01 -1.74 4.82
CA ALA A 64 4.56 -2.57 5.88
C ALA A 64 3.53 -2.77 7.00
N GLY A 65 3.63 -3.89 7.71
CA GLY A 65 2.82 -4.14 8.89
C GLY A 65 3.22 -3.25 10.06
N ASP A 66 2.25 -2.58 10.69
CA ASP A 66 2.50 -1.86 11.95
C ASP A 66 1.23 -1.79 12.81
N ILE A 67 1.35 -2.19 14.08
CA ILE A 67 0.27 -2.15 15.07
C ILE A 67 0.47 -1.03 16.11
N GLY A 68 1.30 -0.03 15.80
CA GLY A 68 1.55 1.13 16.65
C GLY A 68 2.94 1.16 17.31
N GLN A 69 3.87 0.31 16.87
CA GLN A 69 5.25 0.29 17.38
C GLN A 69 6.21 1.12 16.53
N GLY A 70 5.77 1.57 15.35
CA GLY A 70 6.57 2.39 14.43
C GLY A 70 7.61 1.60 13.63
N LYS A 71 7.65 0.27 13.77
CA LYS A 71 8.58 -0.60 13.03
C LYS A 71 8.31 -0.54 11.52
N GLY A 72 7.06 -0.72 11.10
CA GLY A 72 6.71 -0.72 9.68
C GLY A 72 7.02 0.63 9.02
N SER A 73 6.80 1.74 9.74
CA SER A 73 7.20 3.06 9.24
C SER A 73 8.71 3.19 9.05
N ARG A 74 9.53 2.65 9.98
CA ARG A 74 11.00 2.66 9.84
C ARG A 74 11.45 1.82 8.64
N ASP A 75 10.90 0.62 8.47
CA ASP A 75 11.21 -0.26 7.35
C ASP A 75 10.87 0.42 6.01
N ILE A 76 9.75 1.15 5.95
CA ILE A 76 9.36 1.96 4.79
C ILE A 76 10.37 3.09 4.53
N TYR A 77 10.75 3.86 5.56
CA TYR A 77 11.68 4.97 5.38
C TYR A 77 13.06 4.49 4.96
N GLU A 78 13.56 3.41 5.55
CA GLU A 78 14.83 2.78 5.18
C GLU A 78 14.82 2.37 3.70
N TYR A 79 13.76 1.70 3.25
CA TYR A 79 13.60 1.35 1.84
C TYR A 79 13.58 2.57 0.92
N LEU A 80 12.85 3.64 1.28
CA LEU A 80 12.78 4.84 0.46
C LEU A 80 14.13 5.56 0.38
N ILE A 81 14.88 5.62 1.47
CA ILE A 81 16.24 6.16 1.51
C ILE A 81 17.18 5.34 0.61
N GLU A 82 17.07 4.01 0.61
CA GLU A 82 17.96 3.15 -0.18
C GLU A 82 17.63 3.10 -1.68
N LYS A 83 16.35 3.25 -2.05
CA LYS A 83 15.86 2.96 -3.42
C LYS A 83 15.40 4.17 -4.21
N VAL A 84 15.15 5.30 -3.54
CA VAL A 84 14.58 6.50 -4.18
C VAL A 84 15.46 7.73 -4.00
N ALA A 85 16.14 7.87 -2.85
CA ALA A 85 17.10 8.95 -2.63
C ALA A 85 18.43 8.68 -3.33
#